data_AF-A0A5C3LCR7-F1
#
_entry.id   AF-A0A5C3LCR7-F1
#
_cell.length_a   1.000
_cell.length_b   1.000
_cell.length_c   1.000
_cell.angle_alpha   90.00
_cell.angle_beta   90.00
_cell.angle_gamma   90.00
#
_symmetry.space_group_name_H-M   'P 1'
#
loop_
_entity.id
_entity.type
_entity.pdbx_description
1 polymer ?
#
loop_
_entity_poly.entity_id
_entity_poly.type
_entity_poly.pdbx_seq_one_letter_code
_entity_poly.pdbx_strand_id
1 'polypeptide(L)'
;MGGEEESDAQAFTVEVILAAKVGYDEQEKPAKTKRGKKTKKPELRWYYQVKWAGYPVEESTWEPEGNLSGCEKLKASFWAAIGYDHEDYGPDDEPLVPPKKWIKAEKKKFAKEWEKTHPRETVRLAAISLSRTRNLKPSSSL
;
A
#
# COMPACT_ATOMS: atom_id res chain seq x y z
N MET A 1 7.99 33.89 -17.35
CA MET A 1 8.85 32.77 -16.97
C MET A 1 8.06 31.97 -15.93
N GLY A 2 7.07 31.21 -16.40
CA GLY A 2 6.26 30.36 -15.53
C GLY A 2 6.97 29.03 -15.42
N GLY A 3 7.55 28.76 -14.25
CA GLY A 3 8.09 27.44 -13.96
C GLY A 3 6.95 26.45 -13.93
N GLU A 4 6.98 25.51 -14.87
CA GLU A 4 6.14 24.34 -14.85
C GLU A 4 6.55 23.54 -13.61
N GLU A 5 5.71 23.56 -12.56
CA GLU A 5 5.81 22.61 -11.46
C GLU A 5 5.47 21.23 -12.04
N GLU A 6 6.50 20.58 -12.59
CA GLU A 6 6.50 19.16 -12.89
C GLU A 6 6.35 18.43 -11.54
N SER A 7 5.12 18.06 -11.22
CA SER A 7 4.82 17.24 -10.05
C SER A 7 5.43 15.86 -10.30
N ASP A 8 6.66 15.70 -9.85
CA ASP A 8 7.45 14.47 -9.92
C ASP A 8 6.69 13.40 -9.15
N ALA A 9 5.85 12.64 -9.87
CA ALA A 9 5.09 11.53 -9.32
C ALA A 9 6.10 10.48 -8.85
N GLN A 10 6.48 10.59 -7.59
CA GLN A 10 7.58 9.85 -7.02
C GLN A 10 7.17 8.37 -6.96
N ALA A 11 7.70 7.58 -7.90
CA ALA A 11 7.41 6.16 -7.99
C ALA A 11 8.14 5.42 -6.86
N PHE A 12 7.39 4.98 -5.84
CA PHE A 12 7.92 4.17 -4.76
C PHE A 12 7.77 2.68 -5.05
N THR A 13 8.76 1.89 -4.65
CA THR A 13 8.67 0.43 -4.79
C THR A 13 7.83 -0.17 -3.67
N VAL A 14 6.89 -1.04 -4.06
CA VAL A 14 6.09 -1.85 -3.14
C VAL A 14 6.88 -3.06 -2.66
N GLU A 15 7.03 -3.22 -1.35
CA GLU A 15 7.64 -4.39 -0.72
C GLU A 15 6.63 -5.54 -0.57
N VAL A 16 5.43 -5.25 -0.04
CA VAL A 16 4.36 -6.25 0.15
C VAL A 16 3.00 -5.58 0.35
N ILE A 17 1.91 -6.27 0.01
CA ILE A 17 0.53 -5.87 0.34
C ILE A 17 0.18 -6.46 1.72
N LEU A 18 -0.27 -5.62 2.64
CA LEU A 18 -0.62 -6.03 4.01
C LEU A 18 -2.10 -6.33 4.18
N ALA A 19 -2.96 -5.66 3.43
CA ALA A 19 -4.40 -5.83 3.46
C ALA A 19 -5.05 -5.28 2.19
N ALA A 20 -6.30 -5.68 1.92
CA ALA A 20 -7.16 -5.09 0.89
C ALA A 20 -8.53 -4.77 1.47
N LYS A 21 -9.19 -3.72 0.98
CA LYS A 21 -10.58 -3.39 1.31
C LYS A 21 -11.29 -2.75 0.13
N VAL A 22 -12.61 -2.86 0.10
CA VAL A 22 -13.45 -2.10 -0.83
C VAL A 22 -13.78 -0.75 -0.21
N GLY A 23 -13.79 0.31 -1.01
CA GLY A 23 -14.17 1.64 -0.56
C GLY A 23 -14.76 2.48 -1.67
N TYR A 24 -15.32 3.62 -1.29
CA TYR A 24 -15.76 4.64 -2.23
C TYR A 24 -14.59 5.53 -2.61
N ASP A 25 -14.54 5.94 -3.88
CA ASP A 25 -13.68 7.04 -4.29
C ASP A 25 -14.11 8.31 -3.53
N GLU A 26 -13.20 8.88 -2.74
CA GLU A 26 -13.52 10.05 -1.92
C GLU A 26 -13.97 11.27 -2.75
N GLN A 27 -13.60 11.32 -4.03
CA GLN A 27 -13.97 12.38 -4.96
C GLN A 27 -15.41 12.22 -5.48
N GLU A 28 -16.03 11.05 -5.31
CA GLU A 28 -17.39 10.73 -5.75
C GLU A 28 -18.39 10.55 -4.59
N LYS A 29 -18.14 11.13 -3.41
CA LYS A 29 -19.13 11.09 -2.31
C LYS A 29 -20.47 11.67 -2.81
N PRO A 30 -21.59 10.94 -2.68
CA PRO A 30 -22.87 11.43 -3.16
C PRO A 30 -23.25 12.69 -2.40
N ALA A 31 -23.23 13.83 -3.09
CA ALA A 31 -23.70 15.09 -2.56
C ALA A 31 -25.18 14.92 -2.15
N LYS A 32 -25.51 15.24 -0.89
CA LYS A 32 -26.89 15.21 -0.39
C LYS A 32 -27.70 16.31 -1.08
N THR A 33 -28.24 16.02 -2.26
CA THR A 33 -29.09 16.97 -2.98
C THR A 33 -30.55 16.82 -2.52
N LYS A 34 -31.18 17.94 -2.17
CA LYS A 34 -32.63 17.97 -1.95
C LYS A 34 -33.33 17.92 -3.31
N ARG A 35 -34.24 16.95 -3.48
CA ARG A 35 -35.15 16.68 -4.61
C ARG A 35 -34.58 15.82 -5.77
N GLY A 36 -35.03 14.55 -5.79
CA GLY A 36 -35.60 13.91 -6.98
C GLY A 36 -34.73 13.69 -8.22
N LYS A 37 -33.40 13.64 -8.13
CA LYS A 37 -32.52 13.32 -9.27
C LYS A 37 -31.81 12.00 -9.02
N LYS A 38 -31.93 11.04 -9.96
CA LYS A 38 -31.24 9.74 -9.90
C LYS A 38 -29.73 10.00 -9.85
N THR A 39 -29.13 9.86 -8.67
CA THR A 39 -27.68 9.93 -8.48
C THR A 39 -27.05 8.65 -9.03
N LYS A 40 -25.99 8.76 -9.83
CA LYS A 40 -25.13 7.61 -10.16
C LYS A 40 -24.75 6.92 -8.85
N LYS A 41 -24.86 5.60 -8.79
CA LYS A 41 -24.36 4.81 -7.66
C LYS A 41 -22.84 5.04 -7.62
N PRO A 42 -22.25 5.45 -6.48
CA PRO A 42 -20.81 5.65 -6.40
C PRO A 42 -20.09 4.33 -6.71
N GLU A 43 -19.04 4.40 -7.53
CA GLU A 43 -18.26 3.22 -7.90
C GLU A 43 -17.44 2.73 -6.71
N LEU A 44 -17.54 1.43 -6.44
CA LEU A 44 -16.69 0.77 -5.44
C LEU A 44 -15.35 0.43 -6.07
N ARG A 45 -14.27 0.69 -5.34
CA ARG A 45 -12.89 0.43 -5.80
C ARG A 45 -12.10 -0.30 -4.71
N TRP A 46 -11.14 -1.12 -5.14
CA TRP A 46 -10.20 -1.77 -4.24
C TRP A 46 -9.12 -0.80 -3.77
N TYR A 47 -8.86 -0.83 -2.48
CA TYR A 47 -7.75 -0.17 -1.81
C TYR A 47 -6.85 -1.23 -1.19
N TYR A 48 -5.54 -1.02 -1.28
CA TYR A 48 -4.52 -1.93 -0.78
C TYR A 48 -3.67 -1.22 0.25
N GLN A 49 -3.49 -1.82 1.43
CA GLN A 49 -2.51 -1.33 2.40
C GLN A 49 -1.13 -1.78 1.98
N VAL A 50 -0.30 -0.84 1.56
CA VAL A 50 1.01 -1.10 0.95
C VAL A 50 2.12 -0.87 1.95
N LYS A 51 3.00 -1.87 2.09
CA LYS A 51 4.30 -1.69 2.73
C LYS A 51 5.30 -1.20 1.69
N TRP A 52 5.83 0.01 1.88
CA TRP A 52 6.84 0.60 1.00
C TRP A 52 8.24 0.04 1.29
N ALA A 53 9.03 -0.20 0.24
CA ALA A 53 10.40 -0.66 0.35
C ALA A 53 11.25 0.37 1.11
N GLY A 54 11.95 -0.07 2.15
CA GLY A 54 12.83 0.82 2.93
C GLY A 54 12.17 1.66 4.02
N TYR A 55 10.84 1.68 4.09
CA TYR A 55 10.06 2.35 5.13
C TYR A 55 9.66 1.37 6.24
N PRO A 56 9.27 1.80 7.44
CA PRO A 56 8.68 0.92 8.45
C PRO A 56 7.23 0.52 8.08
N VAL A 57 6.64 -0.44 8.80
CA VAL A 57 5.26 -0.87 8.51
C VAL A 57 4.22 0.16 8.94
N GLU A 58 4.59 0.98 9.90
CA GLU A 58 3.84 2.10 10.47
C GLU A 58 3.65 3.23 9.45
N GLU A 59 4.49 3.30 8.42
CA GLU A 59 4.38 4.23 7.30
C GLU A 59 3.69 3.58 6.08
N SER A 60 3.01 2.43 6.27
CA SER A 60 2.16 1.85 5.22
C SER A 60 0.93 2.71 4.97
N THR A 61 0.52 2.82 3.72
CA THR A 61 -0.61 3.65 3.29
C THR A 61 -1.63 2.82 2.51
N TRP A 62 -2.87 3.30 2.46
CA TRP A 62 -3.94 2.69 1.67
C TRP A 62 -3.98 3.32 0.28
N GLU A 63 -3.61 2.56 -0.72
CA GLU A 63 -3.50 3.01 -2.11
C GLU A 63 -4.64 2.43 -2.96
N PRO A 64 -5.28 3.22 -3.85
CA PRO A 64 -6.26 2.68 -4.79
C PRO A 64 -5.60 1.71 -5.76
N GLU A 65 -6.37 0.76 -6.29
CA GLU A 65 -5.88 -0.26 -7.22
C GLU A 65 -5.08 0.31 -8.41
N GLY A 66 -5.49 1.47 -8.92
CA GLY A 66 -4.83 2.16 -10.03
C GLY A 66 -3.37 2.55 -9.74
N ASN A 67 -3.04 2.84 -8.48
CA ASN A 67 -1.66 3.16 -8.06
C ASN A 67 -0.76 1.91 -8.07
N LEU A 68 -1.35 0.71 -8.09
CA LEU A 68 -0.65 -0.58 -8.12
C LEU A 68 -0.63 -1.19 -9.55
N SER A 69 -0.72 -0.36 -10.59
CA SER A 69 -0.80 -0.80 -11.98
C SER A 69 0.42 -1.57 -12.48
N GLY A 70 1.59 -1.50 -11.83
CA GLY A 70 2.77 -2.34 -12.13
C GLY A 70 3.02 -3.49 -11.13
N CYS A 71 2.05 -3.81 -10.27
CA CYS A 71 2.17 -4.79 -9.20
C CYS A 71 1.24 -6.00 -9.39
N GLU A 72 0.89 -6.35 -10.63
CA GLU A 72 -0.12 -7.37 -10.96
C GLU A 72 0.25 -8.76 -10.45
N LYS A 73 1.53 -9.13 -10.53
CA LYS A 73 2.03 -10.41 -9.96
C LYS A 73 1.84 -10.46 -8.45
N LEU A 74 2.09 -9.34 -7.76
CA LEU A 74 1.94 -9.24 -6.31
C LEU A 74 0.45 -9.29 -5.92
N LYS A 75 -0.42 -8.56 -6.63
CA LYS A 75 -1.88 -8.61 -6.46
C LYS A 75 -2.42 -10.02 -6.68
N ALA A 76 -2.00 -10.69 -7.76
CA ALA A 76 -2.41 -12.07 -8.04
C ALA A 76 -1.97 -13.04 -6.93
N SER A 77 -0.73 -12.93 -6.47
CA SER A 77 -0.21 -13.72 -5.33
C SER A 77 -0.98 -13.46 -4.05
N PHE A 78 -1.37 -12.21 -3.79
CA PHE A 78 -2.21 -11.82 -2.65
C PHE A 78 -3.57 -12.50 -2.70
N TRP A 79 -4.30 -12.38 -3.81
CA TRP A 79 -5.64 -12.96 -3.96
C TRP A 79 -5.61 -14.50 -3.91
N ALA A 80 -4.57 -15.12 -4.49
CA ALA A 80 -4.36 -16.55 -4.38
C ALA A 80 -4.13 -17.01 -2.92
N ALA A 81 -3.53 -16.15 -2.09
CA ALA A 81 -3.31 -16.44 -0.67
C ALA A 81 -4.53 -16.19 0.22
N ILE A 82 -5.41 -15.26 -0.19
CA ILE A 82 -6.71 -15.04 0.45
C ILE A 82 -7.62 -16.24 0.21
N GLY A 83 -7.61 -16.81 -1.00
CA GLY A 83 -8.34 -18.04 -1.32
C GLY A 83 -9.84 -17.83 -1.61
N TYR A 84 -10.28 -16.59 -1.83
CA TYR A 84 -11.65 -16.23 -2.18
C TYR A 84 -11.69 -15.45 -3.51
N ASP A 85 -12.79 -15.59 -4.24
CA ASP A 85 -13.16 -14.73 -5.36
C ASP A 85 -13.56 -13.33 -4.85
N HIS A 86 -13.13 -12.30 -5.54
CA HIS A 86 -13.21 -10.90 -5.11
C HIS A 86 -14.60 -10.26 -5.33
N GLU A 87 -15.66 -11.07 -5.42
CA GLU A 87 -16.95 -10.64 -6.01
C GLU A 87 -18.02 -10.20 -5.00
N ASP A 88 -17.90 -10.58 -3.71
CA ASP A 88 -18.97 -10.36 -2.69
C ASP A 88 -18.60 -9.38 -1.56
N TYR A 89 -17.59 -8.52 -1.75
CA TYR A 89 -17.12 -7.61 -0.70
C TYR A 89 -17.73 -6.20 -0.81
N GLY A 90 -18.31 -5.73 0.30
CA GLY A 90 -18.84 -4.39 0.48
C GLY A 90 -17.87 -3.43 1.19
N PRO A 91 -18.20 -2.12 1.21
CA PRO A 91 -17.40 -1.09 1.86
C PRO A 91 -17.42 -1.15 3.40
N ASP A 92 -18.40 -1.86 3.97
CA ASP A 92 -18.57 -2.01 5.42
C ASP A 92 -17.86 -3.28 5.96
N ASP A 93 -17.31 -4.12 5.08
CA ASP A 93 -16.60 -5.34 5.47
C ASP A 93 -15.21 -5.03 6.06
N GLU A 94 -14.75 -5.93 6.94
CA GLU A 94 -13.41 -5.83 7.50
C GLU A 94 -12.33 -5.99 6.41
N PRO A 95 -11.18 -5.30 6.54
CA PRO A 95 -10.09 -5.46 5.60
C PRO A 95 -9.60 -6.91 5.51
N LEU A 96 -9.44 -7.38 4.28
CA LEU A 96 -8.88 -8.69 3.98
C LEU A 96 -7.38 -8.70 4.26
N VAL A 97 -6.99 -9.43 5.30
CA VAL A 97 -5.58 -9.60 5.70
C VAL A 97 -5.10 -11.00 5.26
N PRO A 98 -4.02 -11.10 4.48
CA PRO A 98 -3.51 -12.38 4.02
C PRO A 98 -2.80 -13.12 5.16
N PRO A 99 -2.60 -14.45 5.04
CA PRO A 99 -1.91 -15.21 6.06
C PRO A 99 -0.50 -14.66 6.35
N LYS A 100 -0.13 -14.54 7.63
CA LYS A 100 1.22 -14.07 8.04
C LYS A 100 2.37 -14.84 7.38
N LYS A 101 2.15 -16.13 7.09
CA LYS A 101 3.11 -16.99 6.36
C LYS A 101 3.35 -16.48 4.94
N TRP A 102 2.29 -16.05 4.24
CA TRP A 102 2.40 -15.45 2.92
C TRP A 102 3.15 -14.12 2.98
N ILE A 103 2.81 -13.23 3.93
CA ILE A 103 3.50 -11.93 4.11
C ILE A 103 5.01 -12.15 4.31
N LYS A 104 5.39 -13.10 5.17
CA LYS A 104 6.80 -13.42 5.43
C LYS A 104 7.50 -13.97 4.19
N ALA A 105 6.83 -14.84 3.42
CA ALA A 105 7.37 -15.40 2.20
C ALA A 105 7.58 -14.31 1.13
N GLU A 106 6.61 -13.42 0.96
CA GLU A 106 6.66 -12.36 -0.04
C GLU A 106 7.74 -11.33 0.28
N LYS A 107 7.85 -10.88 1.54
CA LYS A 107 8.97 -10.04 1.99
C LYS A 107 10.34 -10.67 1.73
N LYS A 108 10.45 -12.00 1.91
CA LYS A 108 11.70 -12.72 1.64
C LYS A 108 12.02 -12.78 0.15
N LYS A 109 11.01 -13.00 -0.72
CA LYS A 109 11.18 -12.95 -2.18
C LYS A 109 11.64 -11.56 -2.61
N PHE A 110 10.94 -10.54 -2.15
CA PHE A 110 11.29 -9.15 -2.41
C PHE A 110 12.73 -8.83 -2.00
N ALA A 111 13.13 -9.14 -0.77
CA ALA A 111 14.50 -8.88 -0.31
C ALA A 111 15.57 -9.54 -1.20
N LYS A 112 15.32 -10.78 -1.65
CA LYS A 112 16.23 -11.50 -2.55
C LYS A 112 16.32 -10.88 -3.95
N GLU A 113 15.23 -10.31 -4.44
CA GLU A 113 15.19 -9.65 -5.75
C GLU A 113 15.75 -8.24 -5.68
N TRP A 114 15.46 -7.52 -4.60
CA TRP A 114 15.93 -6.18 -4.30
C TRP A 114 17.45 -6.12 -4.15
N GLU A 115 18.06 -7.06 -3.43
CA GLU A 115 19.52 -7.13 -3.27
C GLU A 115 20.25 -7.25 -4.61
N LYS A 116 19.67 -7.98 -5.56
CA LYS A 116 20.24 -8.18 -6.90
C LYS A 116 20.15 -6.94 -7.77
N THR A 117 19.05 -6.21 -7.65
CA THR A 117 18.70 -5.11 -8.57
C THR A 117 19.11 -3.75 -8.04
N HIS A 118 19.22 -3.58 -6.71
CA HIS A 118 19.46 -2.29 -6.07
C HIS A 118 20.57 -2.37 -4.99
N PRO A 119 21.80 -2.81 -5.32
CA PRO A 119 22.87 -2.97 -4.33
C PRO A 119 23.23 -1.66 -3.63
N ARG A 120 23.23 -0.53 -4.36
CA ARG A 120 23.52 0.80 -3.79
C ARG A 120 22.41 1.32 -2.87
N GLU A 121 21.14 1.06 -3.23
CA GLU A 121 20.00 1.47 -2.41
C GLU A 121 19.89 0.62 -1.15
N THR A 122 20.26 -0.66 -1.23
CA THR A 122 20.35 -1.55 -0.06
C THR A 122 21.33 -0.99 0.98
N VAL A 123 22.48 -0.46 0.55
CA VAL A 123 23.44 0.22 1.43
C VAL A 123 22.84 1.51 2.02
N ARG A 124 22.14 2.31 1.21
CA ARG A 124 21.45 3.53 1.68
C ARG A 124 20.37 3.21 2.72
N LEU A 125 19.56 2.19 2.49
CA LEU A 125 18.51 1.74 3.41
C LEU A 125 19.09 1.19 4.71
N ALA A 126 20.19 0.42 4.63
CA ALA A 126 20.91 -0.01 5.83
C ALA A 126 21.43 1.18 6.63
N ALA A 127 21.95 2.21 5.97
CA ALA A 127 22.41 3.44 6.63
C ALA A 127 21.27 4.23 7.27
N ILE A 128 20.10 4.34 6.61
CA ILE A 128 18.89 4.97 7.16
C ILE A 128 18.35 4.19 8.37
N SER A 129 18.34 2.86 8.30
CA SER A 129 17.93 2.01 9.41
C SER A 129 18.87 2.15 10.62
N LEU A 130 20.19 2.20 10.39
CA LEU A 130 21.19 2.43 11.44
C LEU A 130 21.09 3.82 12.08
N SER A 131 20.75 4.85 11.31
CA SER A 131 20.62 6.21 11.86
C SER A 131 19.35 6.37 12.68
N ARG A 132 18.25 5.70 12.32
CA ARG A 132 16.98 5.74 13.06
C ARG A 132 17.03 5.00 14.40
N THR A 133 17.72 3.86 14.44
CA THR A 133 17.92 3.08 15.69
C THR A 133 18.80 3.80 16.72
N ARG A 134 19.74 4.64 16.28
CA ARG A 134 20.59 5.45 17.17
C ARG A 134 19.83 6.57 17.91
N ASN A 135 18.66 7.00 17.41
CA ASN A 135 17.85 8.06 18.03
C ASN A 135 16.84 7.57 19.07
N LEU A 136 16.67 6.25 19.23
CA LEU A 136 15.86 5.65 20.29
C LEU A 136 16.76 5.33 21.49
N LYS A 137 17.18 6.34 22.25
CA LYS A 137 17.76 6.09 23.58
C LYS A 137 16.65 5.56 24.51
N PRO A 138 16.89 4.52 25.31
CA PRO A 138 15.92 4.08 26.29
C PRO A 138 15.73 5.18 27.34
N SER A 139 14.51 5.70 27.44
CA SER A 139 14.07 6.48 28.59
C SER A 139 13.96 5.54 29.79
N SER A 140 15.08 5.18 30.40
CA SER A 140 15.08 4.67 31.77
C SER A 140 14.93 5.86 32.69
N SER A 141 13.69 6.09 33.15
CA SER A 141 13.44 6.90 34.33
C SER A 141 13.22 5.97 35.50
N LEU A 142 14.00 6.27 36.55
CA LEU A 142 14.07 5.69 37.88
C LEU A 142 12.72 5.65 38.61
#